data_AF-A0AB39TVG7-F1
#
_entry.id   AF-A0AB39TVG7-F1
#
_cell.length_a   1.000
_cell.length_b   1.000
_cell.length_c   1.000
_cell.angle_alpha   90.00
_cell.angle_beta   90.00
_cell.angle_gamma   90.00
#
_symmetry.space_group_name_H-M   'P 1'
#
loop_
_entity.id
_entity.type
_entity.pdbx_description
1 polymer ?
#
loop_
_entity_poly.entity_id
_entity_poly.type
_entity_poly.pdbx_seq_one_letter_code
_entity_poly.pdbx_strand_id
1 'polypeptide(L)'
;MSVKKSSSRPAGVLVAACLAATVLATAPAHADSVQSTYMAASSTGSLGNNAAPGGKVTRSQVLARAQAWVDQAVPYSANGLEAPYSWWSDSQTGGRYRQDCSGFVSMAWELPKSPTTLDLPSYSTSINKSDLQPGDILDSDAHVIIFAGWRDKGAGTFNFYQESSRSTPTNYNTTGDLNSSRLAGHDTSTYTAYRYNNIVDDAAPARAGRPSVVADPATGHLITYVRDTANHLWSVDPKGPGWIDFGPMAAGDPVTVVDPATKHLITYVNGPDHRLWSVDPQGPGWTEFIPTTSGTVMASDAVPSVVADPATGHLITYIRDTANHLWSVDPKGPGWIDFGPMAAGDPVTVVDPATKHLITYVNGPDHRLWSVDPQGPGWTEFIPTTSGTVMASDAVPSVVADPATGHLITYIRDTANHLWSVDPKGPGWIDFGPMAAGDPMTVVDPATNHLITYLNGPDHRLWSVDPQGPGWTEFIPTTSGTVLGGNPFTIADPATGHLVTYAHDTNGTFWSVDPKGPGWTKFWGGPAAVAS
;
A
#
# COMPACT_ATOMS: atom_id res chain seq x y z
N MET A 1 20.17 103.29 9.87
CA MET A 1 21.18 103.30 10.95
C MET A 1 21.28 101.86 11.47
N SER A 2 22.45 101.21 11.36
CA SER A 2 23.38 100.95 12.49
C SER A 2 22.76 99.98 13.52
N VAL A 3 23.30 98.78 13.81
CA VAL A 3 24.65 98.49 14.36
C VAL A 3 25.01 96.98 14.30
N LYS A 4 26.28 96.65 13.98
CA LYS A 4 27.18 95.50 14.37
C LYS A 4 26.63 94.05 14.44
N LYS A 5 27.25 93.06 13.76
CA LYS A 5 28.40 92.19 14.18
C LYS A 5 28.12 91.40 15.49
N SER A 6 28.39 90.09 15.59
CA SER A 6 29.64 89.41 15.17
C SER A 6 29.50 87.98 14.64
N SER A 7 30.58 87.51 14.00
CA SER A 7 30.76 86.22 13.34
C SER A 7 31.42 85.13 14.20
N SER A 8 31.13 83.86 13.89
CA SER A 8 32.10 82.76 13.92
C SER A 8 31.81 81.74 12.79
N ARG A 9 32.88 81.25 12.15
CA ARG A 9 32.94 80.12 11.18
C ARG A 9 33.67 78.94 11.89
N PRO A 10 33.89 77.75 11.32
CA PRO A 10 33.34 77.12 10.10
C PRO A 10 32.25 76.09 10.51
N ALA A 11 31.88 74.99 9.83
CA ALA A 11 32.35 74.34 8.60
C ALA A 11 31.18 73.65 7.85
N GLY A 12 31.46 72.92 6.77
CA GLY A 12 30.49 72.07 6.07
C GLY A 12 30.62 70.59 6.40
N VAL A 13 29.51 69.86 6.32
CA VAL A 13 29.47 68.39 6.27
C VAL A 13 28.63 67.99 5.06
N LEU A 14 29.21 67.20 4.16
CA LEU A 14 28.48 66.53 3.08
C LEU A 14 27.53 65.53 3.71
N VAL A 15 26.22 65.64 3.46
CA VAL A 15 25.26 64.58 3.83
C VAL A 15 25.36 63.47 2.79
N ALA A 16 26.24 62.50 3.07
CA ALA A 16 26.23 61.23 2.35
C ALA A 16 25.06 60.38 2.87
N ALA A 17 24.05 60.17 2.03
CA ALA A 17 22.93 59.30 2.35
C ALA A 17 23.35 57.83 2.23
N CYS A 18 23.77 57.22 3.34
CA CYS A 18 23.96 55.78 3.41
C CYS A 18 22.60 55.08 3.39
N LEU A 19 22.22 54.47 2.26
CA LEU A 19 21.20 53.43 2.27
C LEU A 19 21.74 52.23 3.05
N ALA A 20 21.34 52.09 4.31
CA ALA A 20 21.45 50.84 5.03
C ALA A 20 20.42 49.85 4.46
N ALA A 21 20.85 49.06 3.47
CA ALA A 21 20.07 47.90 3.03
C ALA A 21 20.09 46.86 4.15
N THR A 22 19.11 46.93 5.06
CA THR A 22 18.83 45.85 6.00
C THR A 22 18.34 44.63 5.22
N VAL A 23 19.27 43.74 4.89
CA VAL A 23 18.95 42.37 4.54
C VAL A 23 18.35 41.74 5.80
N LEU A 24 17.02 41.73 5.91
CA LEU A 24 16.36 40.77 6.79
C LEU A 24 16.64 39.40 6.18
N ALA A 25 17.62 38.70 6.73
CA ALA A 25 17.65 37.26 6.62
C ALA A 25 16.40 36.74 7.32
N THR A 26 15.38 36.38 6.53
CA THR A 26 14.20 35.67 7.02
C THR A 26 14.62 34.26 7.39
N ALA A 27 15.24 34.11 8.57
CA ALA A 27 15.20 32.84 9.26
C ALA A 27 13.71 32.44 9.39
N PRO A 28 13.33 31.18 9.11
CA PRO A 28 11.99 30.72 9.43
C PRO A 28 11.75 31.00 10.92
N ALA A 29 10.66 31.70 11.22
CA ALA A 29 10.33 32.01 12.59
C ALA A 29 9.88 30.71 13.28
N HIS A 30 10.77 30.07 14.03
CA HIS A 30 10.45 28.99 14.96
C HIS A 30 9.66 29.56 16.16
N ALA A 31 8.51 30.19 15.88
CA ALA A 31 7.71 30.95 16.82
C ALA A 31 7.18 30.08 17.98
N ASP A 32 7.09 28.77 17.75
CA ASP A 32 6.65 27.78 18.73
C ASP A 32 7.79 27.17 19.56
N SER A 33 9.06 27.53 19.35
CA SER A 33 10.17 27.06 20.21
C SER A 33 10.13 27.71 21.60
N VAL A 34 10.11 26.90 22.67
CA VAL A 34 10.13 27.38 24.08
C VAL A 34 11.34 26.85 24.84
N GLN A 35 11.85 27.63 25.81
CA GLN A 35 12.93 27.18 26.70
C GLN A 35 12.35 26.51 27.95
N SER A 36 12.74 25.26 28.23
CA SER A 36 12.38 24.55 29.46
C SER A 36 13.41 23.48 29.83
N THR A 37 13.58 23.21 31.13
CA THR A 37 14.33 22.05 31.62
C THR A 37 13.65 20.73 31.27
N TYR A 38 12.31 20.70 31.21
CA TYR A 38 11.51 19.52 30.89
C TYR A 38 10.15 19.90 30.31
N MET A 39 9.72 19.21 29.25
CA MET A 39 8.32 19.14 28.82
C MET A 39 7.93 17.69 28.52
N ALA A 40 6.62 17.43 28.56
CA ALA A 40 6.01 16.19 28.07
C ALA A 40 5.18 16.49 26.83
N ALA A 41 5.05 15.52 25.93
CA ALA A 41 4.15 15.65 24.78
C ALA A 41 2.69 15.59 25.25
N SER A 42 1.87 16.54 24.81
CA SER A 42 0.43 16.63 25.15
C SER A 42 -0.50 16.30 23.99
N SER A 43 0.06 16.03 22.81
CA SER A 43 -0.63 15.69 21.56
C SER A 43 0.36 15.04 20.62
N THR A 44 -0.11 14.27 19.64
CA THR A 44 0.67 13.79 18.49
C THR A 44 0.30 14.53 17.19
N GLY A 45 -0.61 15.51 17.24
CA GLY A 45 -0.95 16.35 16.07
C GLY A 45 -1.66 15.58 14.96
N SER A 46 -1.81 16.21 13.79
CA SER A 46 -2.56 15.61 12.68
C SER A 46 -1.90 14.35 12.08
N LEU A 47 -0.56 14.27 12.04
CA LEU A 47 0.15 13.10 11.50
C LEU A 47 0.11 11.90 12.46
N GLY A 48 -0.06 12.16 13.76
CA GLY A 48 -0.33 11.13 14.76
C GLY A 48 -1.80 10.85 14.99
N ASN A 49 -2.68 11.24 14.06
CA ASN A 49 -4.13 11.06 14.15
C ASN A 49 -4.77 11.62 15.45
N ASN A 50 -4.12 12.61 16.08
CA ASN A 50 -4.46 13.14 17.40
C ASN A 50 -4.51 12.09 18.53
N ALA A 51 -3.75 11.00 18.39
CA ALA A 51 -3.61 9.96 19.40
C ALA A 51 -2.98 10.49 20.71
N ALA A 52 -3.08 9.68 21.76
CA ALA A 52 -2.34 9.92 22.99
C ALA A 52 -0.85 9.53 22.79
N PRO A 53 0.11 10.41 23.14
CA PRO A 53 1.54 10.09 23.05
C PRO A 53 1.92 8.81 23.80
N GLY A 54 2.76 7.99 23.17
CA GLY A 54 3.17 6.65 23.63
C GLY A 54 2.25 5.50 23.20
N GLY A 55 1.25 5.78 22.35
CA GLY A 55 0.42 4.76 21.72
C GLY A 55 1.16 3.90 20.68
N LYS A 56 0.39 3.17 19.87
CA LYS A 56 0.92 2.54 18.65
C LYS A 56 1.08 3.58 17.55
N VAL A 57 2.16 3.48 16.78
CA VAL A 57 2.46 4.36 15.63
C VAL A 57 2.88 3.50 14.44
N THR A 58 2.41 3.82 13.23
CA THR A 58 2.80 3.06 12.04
C THR A 58 4.13 3.55 11.45
N ARG A 59 4.77 2.74 10.59
CA ARG A 59 6.02 3.15 9.91
C ARG A 59 5.85 4.40 9.06
N SER A 60 4.80 4.49 8.24
CA SER A 60 4.53 5.69 7.43
C SER A 60 4.29 6.93 8.29
N GLN A 61 3.60 6.81 9.45
CA GLN A 61 3.46 7.91 10.40
C GLN A 61 4.83 8.37 10.91
N VAL A 62 5.71 7.45 11.36
CA VAL A 62 7.07 7.80 11.81
C VAL A 62 7.84 8.57 10.72
N LEU A 63 7.78 8.12 9.46
CA LEU A 63 8.47 8.79 8.35
C LEU A 63 7.84 10.15 7.98
N ALA A 64 6.52 10.26 7.94
CA ALA A 64 5.82 11.51 7.61
C ALA A 64 6.11 12.59 8.66
N ARG A 65 6.13 12.19 9.94
CA ARG A 65 6.52 13.06 11.06
C ARG A 65 7.98 13.48 10.98
N ALA A 66 8.87 12.54 10.64
CA ALA A 66 10.29 12.82 10.41
C ALA A 66 10.50 13.84 9.28
N GLN A 67 9.77 13.68 8.16
CA GLN A 67 9.80 14.63 7.04
C GLN A 67 9.22 16.00 7.42
N ALA A 68 8.11 16.07 8.17
CA ALA A 68 7.54 17.35 8.62
C ALA A 68 8.54 18.18 9.45
N TRP A 69 9.32 17.54 10.34
CA TRP A 69 10.36 18.20 11.14
C TRP A 69 11.58 18.65 10.28
N VAL A 70 11.86 17.96 9.17
CA VAL A 70 12.81 18.42 8.13
C VAL A 70 12.26 19.64 7.37
N ASP A 71 10.99 19.59 6.94
CA ASP A 71 10.36 20.66 6.15
C ASP A 71 10.22 21.96 6.94
N GLN A 72 9.98 21.86 8.26
CA GLN A 72 9.98 22.99 9.20
C GLN A 72 11.41 23.45 9.58
N ALA A 73 12.45 22.78 9.06
CA ALA A 73 13.87 23.05 9.30
C ALA A 73 14.20 23.24 10.79
N VAL A 74 13.62 22.42 11.65
CA VAL A 74 13.73 22.57 13.11
C VAL A 74 15.22 22.51 13.53
N PRO A 75 15.73 23.50 14.30
CA PRO A 75 17.14 23.63 14.60
C PRO A 75 17.46 23.07 15.99
N TYR A 76 18.67 22.53 16.15
CA TYR A 76 19.17 22.05 17.43
C TYR A 76 19.09 23.11 18.54
N SER A 77 18.80 22.67 19.76
CA SER A 77 18.55 23.48 20.95
C SER A 77 19.53 24.65 21.12
N ALA A 78 18.99 25.84 21.41
CA ALA A 78 19.72 27.11 21.57
C ALA A 78 20.75 27.13 22.72
N ASN A 79 20.62 26.22 23.70
CA ASN A 79 21.63 25.97 24.74
C ASN A 79 22.40 24.64 24.54
N GLY A 80 22.12 23.93 23.44
CA GLY A 80 22.83 22.70 23.06
C GLY A 80 22.37 21.55 23.95
N LEU A 81 23.34 20.84 24.52
CA LEU A 81 23.13 19.75 25.47
C LEU A 81 22.98 20.22 26.94
N GLU A 82 22.86 21.53 27.17
CA GLU A 82 22.64 22.10 28.51
C GLU A 82 21.20 22.61 28.68
N ALA A 83 20.67 22.47 29.91
CA ALA A 83 19.35 22.97 30.28
C ALA A 83 19.39 24.48 30.62
N PRO A 84 18.32 25.26 30.34
CA PRO A 84 17.06 24.83 29.74
C PRO A 84 17.21 24.52 28.24
N TYR A 85 16.55 23.48 27.78
CA TYR A 85 16.57 23.08 26.37
C TYR A 85 15.52 23.84 25.57
N SER A 86 15.68 23.87 24.25
CA SER A 86 14.63 24.31 23.33
C SER A 86 13.68 23.16 23.01
N TRP A 87 12.38 23.44 23.03
CA TRP A 87 11.31 22.48 22.75
C TRP A 87 10.38 23.04 21.67
N TRP A 88 10.20 22.29 20.58
CA TRP A 88 9.39 22.69 19.43
C TRP A 88 8.14 21.81 19.31
N SER A 89 7.10 22.37 18.70
CA SER A 89 5.82 21.72 18.37
C SER A 89 5.17 22.48 17.21
N ASP A 90 4.47 21.77 16.33
CA ASP A 90 3.52 22.37 15.39
C ASP A 90 2.17 21.61 15.42
N SER A 91 1.23 21.95 14.53
CA SER A 91 -0.05 21.22 14.45
C SER A 91 0.05 19.83 13.81
N GLN A 92 1.11 19.54 13.05
CA GLN A 92 1.26 18.26 12.35
C GLN A 92 1.84 17.18 13.27
N THR A 93 2.87 17.54 14.04
CA THR A 93 3.59 16.69 15.01
C THR A 93 3.02 16.80 16.42
N GLY A 94 2.32 17.91 16.74
CA GLY A 94 1.50 18.16 17.93
C GLY A 94 2.24 18.41 19.23
N GLY A 95 3.12 17.48 19.60
CA GLY A 95 3.76 17.45 20.91
C GLY A 95 4.95 18.40 21.00
N ARG A 96 5.26 18.86 22.22
CA ARG A 96 6.51 19.57 22.50
C ARG A 96 7.63 18.57 22.72
N TYR A 97 8.54 18.49 21.75
CA TYR A 97 9.69 17.60 21.77
C TYR A 97 10.99 18.40 21.82
N ARG A 98 12.03 17.85 22.46
CA ARG A 98 13.33 18.50 22.56
C ARG A 98 13.94 18.65 21.16
N GLN A 99 14.55 19.79 20.91
CA GLN A 99 15.25 20.10 19.66
C GLN A 99 16.66 19.50 19.69
N ASP A 100 16.77 18.20 19.49
CA ASP A 100 18.02 17.44 19.39
C ASP A 100 17.78 16.08 18.73
N CYS A 101 18.85 15.33 18.44
CA CYS A 101 18.80 14.04 17.74
C CYS A 101 17.81 13.04 18.36
N SER A 102 17.82 12.88 19.68
CA SER A 102 16.93 11.94 20.38
C SER A 102 15.53 12.51 20.63
N GLY A 103 15.37 13.83 20.75
CA GLY A 103 14.07 14.50 20.77
C GLY A 103 13.34 14.45 19.42
N PHE A 104 14.07 14.53 18.30
CA PHE A 104 13.58 14.29 16.94
C PHE A 104 13.04 12.85 16.78
N VAL A 105 13.81 11.84 17.20
CA VAL A 105 13.34 10.44 17.25
C VAL A 105 12.10 10.31 18.14
N SER A 106 12.11 10.96 19.31
CA SER A 106 10.98 10.93 20.25
C SER A 106 9.71 11.53 19.64
N MET A 107 9.85 12.56 18.81
CA MET A 107 8.74 13.13 18.06
C MET A 107 8.23 12.16 17.00
N ALA A 108 9.11 11.56 16.22
CA ALA A 108 8.74 10.67 15.13
C ALA A 108 8.04 9.39 15.66
N TRP A 109 8.52 8.85 16.79
CA TRP A 109 7.92 7.72 17.51
C TRP A 109 6.76 8.09 18.45
N GLU A 110 6.28 9.34 18.43
CA GLU A 110 5.14 9.80 19.23
C GLU A 110 5.28 9.61 20.75
N LEU A 111 6.51 9.59 21.27
CA LEU A 111 6.77 9.28 22.68
C LEU A 111 6.11 10.32 23.61
N PRO A 112 5.72 9.94 24.85
CA PRO A 112 5.14 10.86 25.82
C PRO A 112 6.16 11.82 26.45
N LYS A 113 7.45 11.57 26.22
CA LYS A 113 8.61 12.32 26.71
C LYS A 113 9.67 12.35 25.62
N SER A 114 10.67 13.22 25.73
CA SER A 114 11.92 13.12 24.97
C SER A 114 13.02 12.44 25.81
N PRO A 115 13.20 11.11 25.76
CA PRO A 115 14.41 10.43 26.25
C PRO A 115 15.71 10.99 25.64
N THR A 116 16.86 10.64 26.23
CA THR A 116 18.19 10.78 25.60
C THR A 116 18.53 9.51 24.79
N THR A 117 19.63 9.54 24.05
CA THR A 117 20.24 8.35 23.40
C THR A 117 20.51 7.20 24.39
N LEU A 118 20.83 7.51 25.65
CA LEU A 118 21.01 6.49 26.69
C LEU A 118 19.68 5.89 27.20
N ASP A 119 18.56 6.60 27.02
CA ASP A 119 17.24 6.18 27.51
C ASP A 119 16.36 5.55 26.41
N LEU A 120 16.59 5.88 25.13
CA LEU A 120 15.87 5.32 23.97
C LEU A 120 15.84 3.77 23.92
N PRO A 121 16.91 3.05 24.32
CA PRO A 121 16.86 1.59 24.48
C PRO A 121 15.77 1.08 25.44
N SER A 122 15.27 1.90 26.38
CA SER A 122 14.17 1.51 27.28
C SER A 122 12.79 1.55 26.61
N TYR A 123 12.67 2.19 25.44
CA TYR A 123 11.45 2.29 24.65
C TYR A 123 11.44 1.33 23.46
N SER A 124 12.53 0.60 23.23
CA SER A 124 12.78 -0.15 22.01
C SER A 124 13.37 -1.54 22.28
N THR A 125 13.46 -2.35 21.24
CA THR A 125 14.08 -3.68 21.24
C THR A 125 15.25 -3.67 20.26
N SER A 126 16.40 -4.20 20.67
CA SER A 126 17.58 -4.33 19.80
C SER A 126 17.30 -5.34 18.68
N ILE A 127 17.67 -5.00 17.45
CA ILE A 127 17.52 -5.85 16.25
C ILE A 127 18.85 -5.98 15.51
N ASN A 128 18.97 -6.92 14.57
CA ASN A 128 20.13 -6.94 13.67
C ASN A 128 20.04 -5.78 12.68
N LYS A 129 21.21 -5.25 12.28
CA LYS A 129 21.27 -4.19 11.25
C LYS A 129 20.70 -4.65 9.89
N SER A 130 20.71 -5.96 9.59
CA SER A 130 20.06 -6.56 8.42
C SER A 130 18.53 -6.48 8.44
N ASP A 131 17.95 -6.30 9.62
CA ASP A 131 16.51 -6.45 9.85
C ASP A 131 15.83 -5.08 9.94
N LEU A 132 16.61 -3.99 9.75
CA LEU A 132 16.13 -2.61 9.67
C LEU A 132 15.01 -2.47 8.63
N GLN A 133 13.92 -1.90 9.08
CA GLN A 133 12.74 -1.48 8.32
C GLN A 133 12.51 0.03 8.57
N PRO A 134 11.83 0.75 7.67
CA PRO A 134 11.64 2.19 7.80
C PRO A 134 10.98 2.58 9.14
N GLY A 135 11.48 3.61 9.80
CA GLY A 135 11.05 4.03 11.14
C GLY A 135 11.76 3.34 12.30
N ASP A 136 12.58 2.32 12.07
CA ASP A 136 13.58 1.86 13.05
C ASP A 136 14.71 2.90 13.21
N ILE A 137 15.53 2.81 14.24
CA ILE A 137 16.68 3.71 14.46
C ILE A 137 18.02 2.97 14.48
N LEU A 138 19.07 3.72 14.17
CA LEU A 138 20.45 3.40 14.53
C LEU A 138 20.86 4.39 15.63
N ASP A 139 21.11 3.88 16.82
CA ASP A 139 21.36 4.67 18.05
C ASP A 139 22.76 4.41 18.63
N SER A 140 23.32 5.40 19.29
CA SER A 140 24.60 5.38 19.99
C SER A 140 24.62 6.48 21.05
N ASP A 141 25.42 6.31 22.10
CA ASP A 141 25.55 7.27 23.22
C ASP A 141 25.68 8.74 22.77
N ALA A 142 26.28 9.00 21.60
CA ALA A 142 26.53 10.35 21.07
C ALA A 142 25.50 10.86 20.03
N HIS A 143 24.86 9.99 19.24
CA HIS A 143 23.96 10.38 18.14
C HIS A 143 23.04 9.24 17.70
N VAL A 144 21.88 9.62 17.14
CA VAL A 144 20.84 8.70 16.67
C VAL A 144 20.25 9.19 15.33
N ILE A 145 19.92 8.25 14.45
CA ILE A 145 19.28 8.50 13.16
C ILE A 145 18.06 7.59 12.95
N ILE A 146 17.06 8.08 12.22
CA ILE A 146 15.89 7.27 11.81
C ILE A 146 16.20 6.66 10.45
N PHE A 147 16.14 5.33 10.36
CA PHE A 147 16.28 4.60 9.12
C PHE A 147 15.05 4.82 8.22
N ALA A 148 15.24 5.31 7.00
CA ALA A 148 14.16 5.68 6.08
C ALA A 148 13.93 4.67 4.94
N GLY A 149 14.80 3.67 4.80
CA GLY A 149 14.69 2.63 3.79
C GLY A 149 16.04 2.24 3.19
N TRP A 150 16.16 0.99 2.74
CA TRP A 150 17.31 0.52 1.98
C TRP A 150 17.33 1.16 0.59
N ARG A 151 18.52 1.57 0.13
CA ARG A 151 18.76 1.83 -1.30
C ARG A 151 19.30 0.58 -1.98
N ASP A 152 20.21 -0.11 -1.29
CA ASP A 152 20.68 -1.45 -1.64
C ASP A 152 20.99 -2.20 -0.33
N LYS A 153 20.16 -3.18 -0.01
CA LYS A 153 20.29 -4.01 1.20
C LYS A 153 21.51 -4.93 1.14
N GLY A 154 21.90 -5.41 -0.05
CA GLY A 154 23.06 -6.27 -0.25
C GLY A 154 24.38 -5.51 -0.09
N ALA A 155 24.44 -4.28 -0.59
CA ALA A 155 25.57 -3.37 -0.38
C ALA A 155 25.57 -2.69 1.00
N GLY A 156 24.52 -2.87 1.81
CA GLY A 156 24.39 -2.25 3.13
C GLY A 156 24.16 -0.73 3.09
N THR A 157 23.62 -0.20 1.99
CA THR A 157 23.42 1.24 1.79
C THR A 157 21.95 1.66 1.85
N PHE A 158 21.70 2.82 2.46
CA PHE A 158 20.36 3.23 2.89
C PHE A 158 20.19 4.75 2.94
N ASN A 159 18.95 5.16 3.13
CA ASN A 159 18.56 6.55 3.35
C ASN A 159 18.09 6.71 4.81
N PHE A 160 18.29 7.90 5.39
CA PHE A 160 17.97 8.16 6.79
C PHE A 160 17.60 9.61 7.05
N TYR A 161 16.92 9.87 8.17
CA TYR A 161 16.68 11.21 8.71
C TYR A 161 17.54 11.46 9.95
N GLN A 162 17.98 12.70 10.15
CA GLN A 162 18.75 13.10 11.33
C GLN A 162 18.56 14.58 11.69
N GLU A 163 18.72 14.90 12.98
CA GLU A 163 18.98 16.24 13.50
C GLU A 163 20.36 16.22 14.18
N SER A 164 21.36 16.94 13.66
CA SER A 164 22.77 16.73 14.09
C SER A 164 23.44 17.93 14.76
N SER A 165 23.11 19.17 14.40
CA SER A 165 23.71 20.37 15.03
C SER A 165 22.96 21.65 14.64
N ARG A 166 23.30 22.80 15.25
CA ARG A 166 22.75 24.10 14.82
C ARG A 166 23.21 24.54 13.43
N SER A 167 24.40 24.12 13.01
CA SER A 167 24.96 24.44 11.69
C SER A 167 24.37 23.59 10.56
N THR A 168 23.71 22.49 10.92
CA THR A 168 23.16 21.51 9.97
C THR A 168 21.72 21.21 10.38
N PRO A 169 20.73 21.91 9.80
CA PRO A 169 19.31 21.67 10.09
C PRO A 169 18.92 20.19 9.92
N THR A 170 17.82 19.79 10.54
CA THR A 170 17.25 18.45 10.36
C THR A 170 17.12 18.13 8.86
N ASN A 171 17.64 16.97 8.43
CA ASN A 171 17.74 16.60 7.02
C ASN A 171 17.40 15.14 6.77
N TYR A 172 16.85 14.89 5.58
CA TYR A 172 16.89 13.59 4.90
C TYR A 172 18.24 13.44 4.19
N ASN A 173 18.85 12.27 4.27
CA ASN A 173 20.17 12.01 3.73
C ASN A 173 20.25 10.61 3.10
N THR A 174 20.84 10.54 1.90
CA THR A 174 21.01 9.32 1.11
C THR A 174 22.42 8.71 1.21
N THR A 175 23.30 9.22 2.08
CA THR A 175 24.67 8.69 2.25
C THR A 175 24.79 7.63 3.36
N GLY A 176 23.71 6.90 3.66
CA GLY A 176 23.76 5.81 4.64
C GLY A 176 24.52 4.61 4.06
N ASP A 177 25.51 4.13 4.80
CA ASP A 177 26.34 2.98 4.46
C ASP A 177 26.83 2.32 5.76
N LEU A 178 26.48 1.04 5.96
CA LEU A 178 26.91 0.25 7.12
C LEU A 178 28.35 -0.25 7.04
N ASN A 179 28.96 -0.24 5.85
CA ASN A 179 30.33 -0.66 5.58
C ASN A 179 31.33 0.51 5.64
N SER A 180 30.85 1.75 5.56
CA SER A 180 31.65 2.95 5.83
C SER A 180 32.18 2.94 7.26
N SER A 181 33.39 3.47 7.49
CA SER A 181 33.91 3.70 8.84
C SER A 181 33.17 4.80 9.61
N ARG A 182 32.47 5.70 8.88
CA ARG A 182 31.75 6.84 9.45
C ARG A 182 30.31 6.89 8.94
N LEU A 183 29.36 7.04 9.86
CA LEU A 183 27.93 7.19 9.59
C LEU A 183 27.40 8.40 10.35
N ALA A 184 26.70 9.29 9.65
CA ALA A 184 26.13 10.53 10.21
C ALA A 184 27.13 11.42 10.99
N GLY A 185 28.43 11.30 10.72
CA GLY A 185 29.50 12.03 11.43
C GLY A 185 30.10 11.31 12.64
N HIS A 186 29.65 10.10 12.97
CA HIS A 186 30.12 9.25 14.07
C HIS A 186 30.67 7.92 13.55
N ASP A 187 31.31 7.12 14.40
CA ASP A 187 31.89 5.84 13.97
C ASP A 187 30.78 4.78 13.77
N THR A 188 30.72 4.15 12.59
CA THR A 188 29.61 3.24 12.23
C THR A 188 29.51 2.02 13.17
N SER A 189 30.61 1.68 13.83
CA SER A 189 30.71 0.60 14.81
C SER A 189 30.03 0.89 16.15
N THR A 190 29.80 2.16 16.53
CA THR A 190 29.13 2.51 17.80
C THR A 190 27.60 2.44 17.70
N TYR A 191 27.05 2.39 16.49
CA TYR A 191 25.61 2.31 16.29
C TYR A 191 25.06 0.90 16.53
N THR A 192 24.04 0.79 17.35
CA THR A 192 23.17 -0.39 17.51
C THR A 192 21.82 -0.12 16.86
N ALA A 193 21.22 -1.13 16.22
CA ALA A 193 19.90 -0.99 15.59
C ALA A 193 18.79 -1.31 16.59
N TYR A 194 17.77 -0.44 16.66
CA TYR A 194 16.65 -0.59 17.57
C TYR A 194 15.30 -0.37 16.87
N ARG A 195 14.31 -1.15 17.26
CA ARG A 195 12.91 -1.02 16.83
C ARG A 195 12.04 -0.56 18.00
N TYR A 196 11.25 0.49 17.82
CA TYR A 196 10.35 0.98 18.88
C TYR A 196 9.31 -0.07 19.28
N ASN A 197 9.09 -0.25 20.58
CA ASN A 197 8.27 -1.35 21.10
C ASN A 197 6.78 -1.27 20.72
N ASN A 198 6.27 -0.06 20.41
CA ASN A 198 4.90 0.14 19.94
C ASN A 198 4.83 0.53 18.45
N ILE A 199 5.93 0.40 17.68
CA ILE A 199 5.81 0.53 16.23
C ILE A 199 5.01 -0.67 15.70
N VAL A 200 4.10 -0.39 14.80
CA VAL A 200 3.43 -1.41 13.99
C VAL A 200 3.81 -1.17 12.54
N ASP A 201 3.83 -2.23 11.74
CA ASP A 201 3.82 -2.06 10.29
C ASP A 201 2.54 -1.31 9.91
N ASP A 202 2.61 -0.53 8.83
CA ASP A 202 1.41 0.05 8.26
C ASP A 202 0.40 -1.07 8.00
N ALA A 203 -0.85 -0.87 8.42
CA ALA A 203 -1.92 -1.71 7.90
C ALA A 203 -1.84 -1.56 6.37
N ALA A 204 -1.74 -2.69 5.66
CA ALA A 204 -1.86 -2.69 4.21
C ALA A 204 -3.10 -1.84 3.88
N PRO A 205 -2.97 -0.76 3.09
CA PRO A 205 -4.03 0.23 2.93
C PRO A 205 -5.29 -0.52 2.59
N ALA A 206 -6.32 -0.39 3.43
CA ALA A 206 -7.49 -1.24 3.37
C ALA A 206 -8.02 -1.18 1.93
N ARG A 207 -7.85 -2.29 1.18
CA ARG A 207 -8.21 -2.34 -0.25
C ARG A 207 -9.63 -1.77 -0.34
N ALA A 208 -9.82 -0.70 -1.12
CA ALA A 208 -11.14 -0.44 -1.67
C ALA A 208 -11.47 -1.71 -2.46
N GLY A 209 -12.41 -2.48 -1.90
CA GLY A 209 -12.45 -3.92 -2.10
C GLY A 209 -12.60 -4.23 -3.58
N ARG A 210 -11.85 -5.22 -4.07
CA ARG A 210 -11.98 -5.67 -5.46
C ARG A 210 -13.44 -6.03 -5.70
N PRO A 211 -14.16 -5.35 -6.61
CA PRO A 211 -15.53 -5.71 -6.93
C PRO A 211 -15.52 -7.08 -7.63
N SER A 212 -16.50 -7.93 -7.35
CA SER A 212 -16.73 -9.14 -8.11
C SER A 212 -17.87 -8.90 -9.09
N VAL A 213 -17.62 -9.07 -10.39
CA VAL A 213 -18.65 -8.87 -11.42
C VAL A 213 -18.82 -10.15 -12.23
N VAL A 214 -20.07 -10.58 -12.36
CA VAL A 214 -20.43 -11.83 -13.03
C VAL A 214 -21.64 -11.59 -13.93
N ALA A 215 -21.67 -12.24 -15.10
CA ALA A 215 -22.88 -12.29 -15.91
C ALA A 215 -23.87 -13.29 -15.31
N ASP A 216 -25.06 -12.83 -14.93
CA ASP A 216 -26.16 -13.70 -14.54
C ASP A 216 -26.63 -14.52 -15.75
N PRO A 217 -26.59 -15.87 -15.71
CA PRO A 217 -27.05 -16.71 -16.82
C PRO A 217 -28.56 -16.58 -17.12
N ALA A 218 -29.37 -16.12 -16.17
CA ALA A 218 -30.82 -16.02 -16.34
C ALA A 218 -31.24 -14.74 -17.09
N THR A 219 -30.59 -13.61 -16.83
CA THR A 219 -30.90 -12.31 -17.44
C THR A 219 -29.88 -11.84 -18.48
N GLY A 220 -28.66 -12.37 -18.46
CA GLY A 220 -27.52 -11.84 -19.20
C GLY A 220 -27.01 -10.48 -18.68
N HIS A 221 -27.44 -10.06 -17.48
CA HIS A 221 -27.00 -8.80 -16.87
C HIS A 221 -25.68 -9.00 -16.11
N LEU A 222 -24.82 -7.98 -16.11
CA LEU A 222 -23.65 -7.95 -15.24
C LEU A 222 -24.09 -7.56 -13.82
N ILE A 223 -24.04 -8.52 -12.90
CA ILE A 223 -24.33 -8.32 -11.48
C ILE A 223 -23.00 -8.05 -10.77
N THR A 224 -22.96 -6.97 -9.99
CA THR A 224 -21.76 -6.56 -9.25
C THR A 224 -21.95 -6.82 -7.76
N TYR A 225 -20.93 -7.36 -7.10
CA TYR A 225 -20.84 -7.56 -5.66
C TYR A 225 -19.65 -6.79 -5.09
N VAL A 226 -19.85 -6.08 -3.97
CA VAL A 226 -18.82 -5.29 -3.28
C VAL A 226 -18.96 -5.47 -1.77
N ARG A 227 -17.87 -5.24 -1.02
CA ARG A 227 -17.91 -5.11 0.45
C ARG A 227 -17.81 -3.67 0.89
N ASP A 228 -18.41 -3.34 2.02
CA ASP A 228 -18.26 -2.03 2.67
C ASP A 228 -17.36 -2.08 3.92
N THR A 229 -17.13 -0.92 4.54
CA THR A 229 -16.31 -0.81 5.77
C THR A 229 -16.92 -1.47 7.01
N ALA A 230 -18.21 -1.80 6.99
CA ALA A 230 -18.91 -2.54 8.04
C ALA A 230 -18.95 -4.06 7.76
N ASN A 231 -18.21 -4.53 6.75
CA ASN A 231 -18.19 -5.91 6.25
C ASN A 231 -19.53 -6.38 5.64
N HIS A 232 -20.44 -5.47 5.28
CA HIS A 232 -21.65 -5.86 4.56
C HIS A 232 -21.30 -6.25 3.12
N LEU A 233 -21.83 -7.38 2.66
CA LEU A 233 -21.85 -7.72 1.24
C LEU A 233 -23.03 -7.03 0.58
N TRP A 234 -22.76 -6.25 -0.46
CA TRP A 234 -23.76 -5.58 -1.26
C TRP A 234 -23.74 -6.11 -2.69
N SER A 235 -24.90 -6.22 -3.34
CA SER A 235 -24.97 -6.43 -4.79
C SER A 235 -25.82 -5.40 -5.51
N VAL A 236 -25.58 -5.24 -6.82
CA VAL A 236 -26.39 -4.39 -7.70
C VAL A 236 -26.47 -4.98 -9.11
N ASP A 237 -27.69 -4.98 -9.66
CA ASP A 237 -27.94 -5.01 -11.10
C ASP A 237 -28.13 -3.56 -11.57
N PRO A 238 -27.31 -3.03 -12.50
CA PRO A 238 -27.50 -1.69 -13.07
C PRO A 238 -28.88 -1.46 -13.72
N LYS A 239 -29.59 -2.53 -14.10
CA LYS A 239 -30.95 -2.52 -14.66
C LYS A 239 -32.03 -2.89 -13.64
N GLY A 240 -31.64 -3.21 -12.40
CA GLY A 240 -32.51 -3.64 -11.31
C GLY A 240 -33.03 -2.50 -10.42
N PRO A 241 -33.62 -2.83 -9.25
CA PRO A 241 -34.23 -1.85 -8.35
C PRO A 241 -33.23 -1.02 -7.52
N GLY A 242 -31.93 -1.33 -7.58
CA GLY A 242 -30.88 -0.68 -6.80
C GLY A 242 -29.99 -1.70 -6.07
N TRP A 243 -29.35 -1.23 -5.00
CA TRP A 243 -28.46 -2.04 -4.16
C TRP A 243 -29.23 -2.95 -3.20
N ILE A 244 -28.71 -4.15 -3.00
CA ILE A 244 -29.23 -5.18 -2.10
C ILE A 244 -28.16 -5.50 -1.05
N ASP A 245 -28.53 -5.41 0.23
CA ASP A 245 -27.68 -5.76 1.38
C ASP A 245 -27.88 -7.24 1.75
N PHE A 246 -26.79 -8.00 1.84
CA PHE A 246 -26.77 -9.38 2.32
C PHE A 246 -26.29 -9.49 3.78
N GLY A 247 -25.84 -8.40 4.39
CA GLY A 247 -25.42 -8.33 5.80
C GLY A 247 -23.91 -8.51 6.04
N PRO A 248 -23.47 -8.33 7.30
CA PRO A 248 -22.08 -8.07 7.70
C PRO A 248 -21.15 -9.30 7.73
N MET A 249 -21.14 -10.10 6.66
CA MET A 249 -20.37 -11.35 6.57
C MET A 249 -19.16 -11.31 5.61
N ALA A 250 -18.90 -10.21 4.92
CA ALA A 250 -17.79 -10.07 3.95
C ALA A 250 -16.63 -9.24 4.53
N ALA A 251 -15.72 -9.88 5.27
CA ALA A 251 -14.51 -9.25 5.79
C ALA A 251 -13.38 -9.18 4.74
N GLY A 252 -13.24 -10.22 3.92
CA GLY A 252 -12.42 -10.22 2.70
C GLY A 252 -13.20 -9.76 1.47
N ASP A 253 -12.49 -9.48 0.36
CA ASP A 253 -13.13 -9.14 -0.91
C ASP A 253 -13.98 -10.32 -1.44
N PRO A 254 -15.16 -10.07 -2.02
CA PRO A 254 -16.03 -11.13 -2.51
C PRO A 254 -15.52 -11.73 -3.81
N VAL A 255 -15.77 -13.03 -4.01
CA VAL A 255 -15.66 -13.69 -5.31
C VAL A 255 -16.97 -14.40 -5.64
N THR A 256 -17.63 -13.96 -6.70
CA THR A 256 -18.89 -14.52 -7.19
C THR A 256 -18.66 -15.33 -8.45
N VAL A 257 -19.18 -16.55 -8.47
CA VAL A 257 -19.13 -17.46 -9.62
C VAL A 257 -20.52 -17.97 -9.98
N VAL A 258 -20.70 -18.39 -11.23
CA VAL A 258 -21.85 -19.19 -11.65
C VAL A 258 -21.59 -20.65 -11.28
N ASP A 259 -22.44 -21.26 -10.47
CA ASP A 259 -22.42 -22.72 -10.29
C ASP A 259 -22.84 -23.39 -11.63
N PRO A 260 -21.97 -24.19 -12.27
CA PRO A 260 -22.28 -24.79 -13.57
C PRO A 260 -23.44 -25.80 -13.50
N ALA A 261 -23.75 -26.36 -12.32
CA ALA A 261 -24.82 -27.34 -12.14
C ALA A 261 -26.19 -26.69 -11.93
N THR A 262 -26.30 -25.68 -11.07
CA THR A 262 -27.57 -24.99 -10.75
C THR A 262 -27.85 -23.77 -11.61
N LYS A 263 -26.81 -23.16 -12.20
CA LYS A 263 -26.81 -21.82 -12.83
C LYS A 263 -27.08 -20.66 -11.88
N HIS A 264 -27.03 -20.90 -10.56
CA HIS A 264 -27.14 -19.85 -9.56
C HIS A 264 -25.82 -19.07 -9.44
N LEU A 265 -25.90 -17.82 -8.98
CA LEU A 265 -24.74 -17.04 -8.56
C LEU A 265 -24.41 -17.39 -7.11
N ILE A 266 -23.20 -17.85 -6.84
CA ILE A 266 -22.73 -18.12 -5.48
C ILE A 266 -21.58 -17.18 -5.19
N THR A 267 -21.73 -16.37 -4.14
CA THR A 267 -20.70 -15.43 -3.67
C THR A 267 -19.97 -16.02 -2.47
N TYR A 268 -18.65 -16.04 -2.54
CA TYR A 268 -17.74 -16.55 -1.51
C TYR A 268 -16.99 -15.39 -0.88
N VAL A 269 -16.81 -15.44 0.44
CA VAL A 269 -16.12 -14.40 1.22
C VAL A 269 -15.34 -15.03 2.37
N ASN A 270 -14.27 -14.37 2.80
CA ASN A 270 -13.75 -14.59 4.15
C ASN A 270 -14.59 -13.79 5.15
N GLY A 271 -15.06 -14.45 6.20
CA GLY A 271 -15.94 -13.87 7.23
C GLY A 271 -15.20 -13.11 8.33
N PRO A 272 -15.88 -12.27 9.11
CA PRO A 272 -15.31 -11.59 10.28
C PRO A 272 -14.81 -12.55 11.38
N ASP A 273 -15.19 -13.83 11.30
CA ASP A 273 -14.77 -14.93 12.16
C ASP A 273 -13.58 -15.72 11.61
N HIS A 274 -12.94 -15.25 10.53
CA HIS A 274 -11.80 -15.88 9.85
C HIS A 274 -12.12 -17.26 9.24
N ARG A 275 -13.35 -17.42 8.72
CA ARG A 275 -13.81 -18.63 8.04
C ARG A 275 -14.31 -18.33 6.63
N LEU A 276 -14.30 -19.34 5.77
CA LEU A 276 -14.89 -19.24 4.45
C LEU A 276 -16.42 -19.35 4.54
N TRP A 277 -17.13 -18.36 4.03
CA TRP A 277 -18.59 -18.32 3.95
C TRP A 277 -19.04 -18.21 2.50
N SER A 278 -20.24 -18.70 2.21
CA SER A 278 -20.90 -18.48 0.93
C SER A 278 -22.36 -18.07 1.08
N VAL A 279 -22.87 -17.37 0.07
CA VAL A 279 -24.29 -17.02 -0.07
C VAL A 279 -24.75 -17.23 -1.51
N ASP A 280 -25.87 -17.94 -1.65
CA ASP A 280 -26.69 -18.00 -2.87
C ASP A 280 -27.90 -17.08 -2.64
N PRO A 281 -28.12 -16.04 -3.47
CA PRO A 281 -29.29 -15.16 -3.38
C PRO A 281 -30.64 -15.88 -3.54
N GLN A 282 -30.66 -17.09 -4.11
CA GLN A 282 -31.84 -17.95 -4.24
C GLN A 282 -31.93 -19.01 -3.12
N GLY A 283 -30.92 -19.08 -2.26
CA GLY A 283 -30.79 -20.04 -1.16
C GLY A 283 -31.37 -19.56 0.17
N PRO A 284 -31.12 -20.31 1.26
CA PRO A 284 -31.65 -20.00 2.60
C PRO A 284 -30.88 -18.86 3.32
N GLY A 285 -29.85 -18.27 2.70
CA GLY A 285 -28.96 -17.27 3.29
C GLY A 285 -27.51 -17.74 3.39
N TRP A 286 -26.77 -17.14 4.32
CA TRP A 286 -25.35 -17.45 4.55
C TRP A 286 -25.14 -18.89 5.02
N THR A 287 -24.18 -19.56 4.40
CA THR A 287 -23.75 -20.91 4.73
C THR A 287 -22.26 -20.89 5.09
N GLU A 288 -21.90 -21.39 6.27
CA GLU A 288 -20.50 -21.65 6.60
C GLU A 288 -20.01 -22.74 5.64
N PHE A 289 -18.93 -22.48 4.89
CA PHE A 289 -18.33 -23.52 4.08
C PHE A 289 -17.76 -24.61 4.99
N ILE A 290 -17.55 -25.84 4.48
CA ILE A 290 -17.14 -27.01 5.28
C ILE A 290 -16.17 -26.59 6.40
N PRO A 291 -16.48 -26.85 7.69
CA PRO A 291 -15.63 -26.39 8.79
C PRO A 291 -14.17 -26.81 8.59
N THR A 292 -13.26 -25.85 8.75
CA THR A 292 -11.82 -26.08 8.61
C THR A 292 -11.31 -27.03 9.69
N THR A 293 -10.15 -27.64 9.46
CA THR A 293 -9.47 -28.45 10.49
C THR A 293 -9.22 -27.59 11.74
N SER A 294 -9.55 -28.11 12.92
CA SER A 294 -9.47 -27.36 14.19
C SER A 294 -8.12 -26.66 14.37
N GLY A 295 -8.16 -25.32 14.47
CA GLY A 295 -6.98 -24.45 14.61
C GLY A 295 -6.57 -23.71 13.34
N THR A 296 -7.13 -24.04 12.18
CA THR A 296 -6.92 -23.29 10.93
C THR A 296 -7.68 -21.97 10.97
N VAL A 297 -6.99 -20.85 10.80
CA VAL A 297 -7.55 -19.49 10.84
C VAL A 297 -7.22 -18.80 9.52
N MET A 298 -8.24 -18.43 8.74
CA MET A 298 -8.01 -17.73 7.47
C MET A 298 -7.43 -16.33 7.74
N ALA A 299 -6.49 -15.88 6.90
CA ALA A 299 -6.00 -14.50 7.04
C ALA A 299 -7.18 -13.54 6.83
N SER A 300 -7.32 -12.52 7.67
CA SER A 300 -8.51 -11.63 7.68
C SER A 300 -8.82 -11.00 6.32
N ASP A 301 -7.77 -10.73 5.57
CA ASP A 301 -7.73 -10.10 4.25
C ASP A 301 -7.72 -11.10 3.08
N ALA A 302 -7.75 -12.41 3.35
CA ALA A 302 -7.68 -13.45 2.33
C ALA A 302 -8.87 -13.38 1.37
N VAL A 303 -8.57 -13.29 0.08
CA VAL A 303 -9.55 -13.37 -1.01
C VAL A 303 -9.60 -14.81 -1.54
N PRO A 304 -10.77 -15.48 -1.57
CA PRO A 304 -10.88 -16.83 -2.11
C PRO A 304 -10.80 -16.83 -3.65
N SER A 305 -10.08 -17.79 -4.23
CA SER A 305 -10.14 -18.10 -5.66
C SER A 305 -11.07 -19.29 -5.89
N VAL A 306 -12.13 -19.11 -6.68
CA VAL A 306 -13.17 -20.13 -6.89
C VAL A 306 -13.24 -20.49 -8.37
N VAL A 307 -13.16 -21.78 -8.68
CA VAL A 307 -13.14 -22.28 -10.06
C VAL A 307 -14.01 -23.54 -10.19
N ALA A 308 -14.67 -23.70 -11.33
CA ALA A 308 -15.33 -24.95 -11.67
C ALA A 308 -14.30 -25.96 -12.21
N ASP A 309 -14.13 -27.10 -11.54
CA ASP A 309 -13.34 -28.23 -12.04
C ASP A 309 -14.00 -28.79 -13.32
N PRO A 310 -13.33 -28.82 -14.48
CA PRO A 310 -13.87 -29.37 -15.71
C PRO A 310 -14.17 -30.88 -15.65
N ALA A 311 -13.51 -31.63 -14.76
CA ALA A 311 -13.67 -33.07 -14.67
C ALA A 311 -14.93 -33.49 -13.91
N THR A 312 -15.27 -32.78 -12.82
CA THR A 312 -16.43 -33.08 -11.96
C THR A 312 -17.60 -32.10 -12.12
N GLY A 313 -17.35 -30.89 -12.62
CA GLY A 313 -18.29 -29.77 -12.57
C GLY A 313 -18.51 -29.21 -11.16
N HIS A 314 -17.66 -29.57 -10.19
CA HIS A 314 -17.72 -29.03 -8.83
C HIS A 314 -17.03 -27.66 -8.74
N LEU A 315 -17.52 -26.79 -7.85
CA LEU A 315 -16.81 -25.56 -7.49
C LEU A 315 -15.75 -25.89 -6.43
N ILE A 316 -14.48 -25.66 -6.77
CA ILE A 316 -13.35 -25.81 -5.86
C ILE A 316 -12.88 -24.42 -5.45
N THR A 317 -12.73 -24.20 -4.14
CA THR A 317 -12.24 -22.93 -3.59
C THR A 317 -10.82 -23.09 -3.07
N TYR A 318 -9.95 -22.13 -3.39
CA TYR A 318 -8.59 -22.00 -2.89
C TYR A 318 -8.47 -20.72 -2.05
N ILE A 319 -7.82 -20.77 -0.89
CA ILE A 319 -7.70 -19.63 0.03
C ILE A 319 -6.43 -19.77 0.90
N ARG A 320 -5.90 -18.66 1.41
CA ARG A 320 -4.73 -18.64 2.31
C ARG A 320 -5.10 -18.49 3.78
N ASP A 321 -4.31 -19.12 4.66
CA ASP A 321 -4.42 -18.94 6.11
C ASP A 321 -3.41 -17.95 6.69
N THR A 322 -3.49 -17.67 8.00
CA THR A 322 -2.56 -16.75 8.70
C THR A 322 -1.11 -17.22 8.75
N ALA A 323 -0.81 -18.47 8.36
CA ALA A 323 0.52 -19.04 8.27
C ALA A 323 1.02 -19.15 6.80
N ASN A 324 0.34 -18.49 5.86
CA ASN A 324 0.57 -18.54 4.42
C ASN A 324 0.37 -19.92 3.79
N HIS A 325 -0.35 -20.86 4.44
CA HIS A 325 -0.69 -22.12 3.80
C HIS A 325 -1.73 -21.90 2.71
N LEU A 326 -1.50 -22.50 1.53
CA LEU A 326 -2.54 -22.61 0.50
C LEU A 326 -3.45 -23.78 0.84
N TRP A 327 -4.72 -23.49 1.09
CA TRP A 327 -5.76 -24.48 1.29
C TRP A 327 -6.67 -24.58 0.07
N SER A 328 -7.14 -25.78 -0.27
CA SER A 328 -8.27 -25.98 -1.20
C SER A 328 -9.38 -26.80 -0.57
N VAL A 329 -10.61 -26.62 -1.06
CA VAL A 329 -11.78 -27.41 -0.64
C VAL A 329 -12.79 -27.58 -1.77
N ASP A 330 -13.20 -28.83 -2.01
CA ASP A 330 -14.40 -29.19 -2.77
C ASP A 330 -15.50 -29.57 -1.77
N PRO A 331 -16.66 -28.87 -1.74
CA PRO A 331 -17.74 -29.15 -0.80
C PRO A 331 -18.46 -30.49 -1.05
N LYS A 332 -18.22 -31.12 -2.21
CA LYS A 332 -18.72 -32.45 -2.60
C LYS A 332 -17.60 -33.51 -2.60
N GLY A 333 -16.37 -33.10 -2.27
CA GLY A 333 -15.15 -33.91 -2.33
C GLY A 333 -14.67 -34.41 -0.96
N PRO A 334 -13.35 -34.68 -0.81
CA PRO A 334 -12.79 -35.24 0.43
C PRO A 334 -12.67 -34.23 1.59
N GLY A 335 -13.03 -32.95 1.38
CA GLY A 335 -12.86 -31.87 2.33
C GLY A 335 -11.63 -30.99 2.03
N TRP A 336 -11.02 -30.46 3.08
CA TRP A 336 -9.87 -29.55 2.98
C TRP A 336 -8.56 -30.28 2.64
N ILE A 337 -7.77 -29.67 1.77
CA ILE A 337 -6.43 -30.12 1.37
C ILE A 337 -5.45 -28.95 1.59
N ASP A 338 -4.35 -29.23 2.29
CA ASP A 338 -3.24 -28.30 2.52
C ASP A 338 -2.13 -28.53 1.47
N PHE A 339 -1.68 -27.47 0.81
CA PHE A 339 -0.55 -27.49 -0.14
C PHE A 339 0.73 -26.91 0.48
N GLY A 340 0.69 -26.44 1.72
CA GLY A 340 1.84 -25.90 2.46
C GLY A 340 2.03 -24.38 2.36
N PRO A 341 2.99 -23.83 3.12
CA PRO A 341 3.14 -22.40 3.45
C PRO A 341 3.74 -21.55 2.30
N MET A 342 3.10 -21.55 1.14
CA MET A 342 3.57 -20.85 -0.08
C MET A 342 2.65 -19.73 -0.58
N ALA A 343 1.48 -19.49 0.03
CA ALA A 343 0.53 -18.45 -0.36
C ALA A 343 0.61 -17.23 0.58
N ALA A 344 1.60 -16.36 0.37
CA ALA A 344 1.67 -15.07 1.06
C ALA A 344 0.70 -14.04 0.46
N GLY A 345 0.60 -14.02 -0.88
CA GLY A 345 -0.47 -13.30 -1.61
C GLY A 345 -1.72 -14.15 -1.82
N ASP A 346 -2.84 -13.50 -2.18
CA ASP A 346 -4.08 -14.20 -2.52
C ASP A 346 -3.87 -15.14 -3.73
N PRO A 347 -4.44 -16.36 -3.70
CA PRO A 347 -4.32 -17.30 -4.81
C PRO A 347 -5.14 -16.88 -6.03
N VAL A 348 -4.68 -17.26 -7.22
CA VAL A 348 -5.46 -17.21 -8.47
C VAL A 348 -5.38 -18.55 -9.16
N THR A 349 -6.53 -19.22 -9.26
CA THR A 349 -6.67 -20.56 -9.87
C THR A 349 -7.33 -20.46 -11.22
N VAL A 350 -6.72 -21.10 -12.22
CA VAL A 350 -7.25 -21.18 -13.58
C VAL A 350 -7.31 -22.63 -14.05
N VAL A 351 -8.19 -22.89 -15.01
CA VAL A 351 -8.17 -24.14 -15.78
C VAL A 351 -7.13 -24.00 -16.89
N ASP A 352 -6.13 -24.87 -16.93
CA ASP A 352 -5.26 -25.00 -18.10
C ASP A 352 -6.11 -25.52 -19.29
N PRO A 353 -6.23 -24.78 -20.40
CA PRO A 353 -7.10 -25.16 -21.50
C PRO A 353 -6.60 -26.40 -22.26
N ALA A 354 -5.32 -26.76 -22.17
CA ALA A 354 -4.71 -27.91 -22.83
C ALA A 354 -4.81 -29.19 -21.99
N THR A 355 -4.52 -29.12 -20.68
CA THR A 355 -4.57 -30.31 -19.80
C THR A 355 -5.93 -30.51 -19.11
N LYS A 356 -6.72 -29.44 -18.97
CA LYS A 356 -7.93 -29.34 -18.12
C LYS A 356 -7.66 -29.46 -16.61
N HIS A 357 -6.40 -29.40 -16.19
CA HIS A 357 -6.04 -29.36 -14.78
C HIS A 357 -6.32 -27.97 -14.18
N LEU A 358 -6.50 -27.92 -12.87
CA LEU A 358 -6.51 -26.66 -12.12
C LEU A 358 -5.07 -26.29 -11.74
N ILE A 359 -4.64 -25.09 -12.10
CA ILE A 359 -3.32 -24.57 -11.72
C ILE A 359 -3.54 -23.32 -10.88
N THR A 360 -3.04 -23.34 -9.64
CA THR A 360 -3.13 -22.21 -8.71
C THR A 360 -1.80 -21.47 -8.66
N TYR A 361 -1.83 -20.17 -8.92
CA TYR A 361 -0.70 -19.26 -8.87
C TYR A 361 -0.79 -18.39 -7.61
N VAL A 362 0.36 -18.13 -6.97
CA VAL A 362 0.49 -17.35 -5.75
C VAL A 362 1.76 -16.51 -5.77
N ASN A 363 1.77 -15.42 -5.02
CA ASN A 363 3.00 -14.75 -4.61
C ASN A 363 3.50 -15.41 -3.30
N GLY A 364 4.74 -15.87 -3.31
CA GLY A 364 5.35 -16.62 -2.22
C GLY A 364 5.85 -15.74 -1.07
N PRO A 365 6.10 -16.32 0.12
CA PRO A 365 6.75 -15.61 1.24
C PRO A 365 8.15 -15.08 0.91
N ASP A 366 8.76 -15.57 -0.18
CA ASP A 366 10.04 -15.14 -0.74
C ASP A 366 9.92 -14.04 -1.80
N HIS A 367 8.72 -13.50 -2.00
CA HIS A 367 8.40 -12.46 -2.99
C HIS A 367 8.65 -12.89 -4.44
N ARG A 368 8.32 -14.15 -4.75
CA ARG A 368 8.42 -14.74 -6.09
C ARG A 368 7.07 -15.32 -6.53
N LEU A 369 6.88 -15.44 -7.84
CA LEU A 369 5.72 -16.10 -8.41
C LEU A 369 5.89 -17.62 -8.35
N TRP A 370 4.93 -18.32 -7.77
CA TRP A 370 4.87 -19.77 -7.68
C TRP A 370 3.56 -20.30 -8.26
N SER A 371 3.56 -21.55 -8.74
CA SER A 371 2.32 -22.28 -9.04
C SER A 371 2.34 -23.71 -8.50
N VAL A 372 1.15 -24.25 -8.26
CA VAL A 372 0.93 -25.68 -7.99
C VAL A 372 -0.20 -26.23 -8.87
N ASP A 373 0.04 -27.39 -9.47
CA ASP A 373 -0.97 -28.27 -10.05
C ASP A 373 -1.18 -29.42 -9.06
N PRO A 374 -2.39 -29.64 -8.51
CA PRO A 374 -2.68 -30.77 -7.61
C PRO A 374 -2.43 -32.16 -8.22
N GLN A 375 -2.36 -32.27 -9.54
CA GLN A 375 -2.06 -33.49 -10.29
C GLN A 375 -0.59 -33.55 -10.75
N GLY A 376 0.18 -32.48 -10.50
CA GLY A 376 1.58 -32.31 -10.88
C GLY A 376 2.59 -32.75 -9.81
N PRO A 377 3.89 -32.43 -10.01
CA PRO A 377 4.97 -32.82 -9.09
C PRO A 377 5.05 -31.96 -7.82
N GLY A 378 4.17 -30.97 -7.64
CA GLY A 378 4.19 -30.00 -6.54
C GLY A 378 4.47 -28.57 -7.00
N TRP A 379 5.02 -27.76 -6.10
CA TRP A 379 5.31 -26.34 -6.34
C TRP A 379 6.37 -26.11 -7.42
N THR A 380 6.12 -25.15 -8.31
CA THR A 380 7.01 -24.70 -9.39
C THR A 380 7.28 -23.20 -9.23
N GLU A 381 8.55 -22.81 -9.28
CA GLU A 381 9.00 -21.41 -9.19
C GLU A 381 9.12 -20.78 -10.59
N PHE A 382 8.61 -19.56 -10.76
CA PHE A 382 8.87 -18.75 -11.96
C PHE A 382 10.02 -17.78 -11.71
N ILE A 383 11.24 -18.24 -11.97
CA ILE A 383 12.47 -17.47 -11.73
C ILE A 383 12.59 -16.30 -12.73
N PRO A 384 12.65 -15.02 -12.28
CA PRO A 384 12.94 -13.89 -13.16
C PRO A 384 14.41 -13.85 -13.60
N THR A 385 14.68 -13.60 -14.88
CA THR A 385 16.05 -13.64 -15.40
C THR A 385 16.80 -12.30 -15.23
N THR A 386 18.03 -12.40 -14.75
CA THR A 386 19.13 -11.41 -14.88
C THR A 386 19.17 -10.14 -14.04
N SER A 387 18.21 -9.82 -13.16
CA SER A 387 18.38 -8.67 -12.23
C SER A 387 17.79 -8.81 -10.82
N GLY A 388 17.14 -9.94 -10.49
CA GLY A 388 16.61 -10.17 -9.14
C GLY A 388 15.34 -9.37 -8.84
N THR A 389 14.40 -9.33 -9.77
CA THR A 389 13.06 -8.75 -9.61
C THR A 389 12.39 -9.32 -8.35
N VAL A 390 12.04 -8.43 -7.40
CA VAL A 390 11.32 -8.77 -6.17
C VAL A 390 9.87 -8.35 -6.37
N MET A 391 8.95 -9.31 -6.39
CA MET A 391 7.52 -9.03 -6.49
C MET A 391 7.08 -8.18 -5.29
N ALA A 392 6.13 -7.26 -5.47
CA ALA A 392 5.61 -6.53 -4.31
C ALA A 392 4.96 -7.55 -3.35
N SER A 393 5.15 -7.40 -2.03
CA SER A 393 4.74 -8.42 -1.06
C SER A 393 3.23 -8.71 -1.04
N ASP A 394 2.44 -7.73 -1.50
CA ASP A 394 1.00 -7.72 -1.62
C ASP A 394 0.51 -7.94 -3.07
N ALA A 395 1.42 -8.19 -4.02
CA ALA A 395 1.07 -8.42 -5.42
C ALA A 395 0.25 -9.70 -5.58
N VAL A 396 -0.92 -9.56 -6.22
CA VAL A 396 -1.75 -10.68 -6.67
C VAL A 396 -1.60 -10.85 -8.19
N PRO A 397 -1.27 -12.05 -8.70
CA PRO A 397 -1.11 -12.27 -10.13
C PRO A 397 -2.46 -12.18 -10.86
N SER A 398 -2.42 -11.89 -12.16
CA SER A 398 -3.55 -12.09 -13.07
C SER A 398 -3.16 -13.11 -14.13
N VAL A 399 -3.90 -14.22 -14.20
CA VAL A 399 -3.56 -15.36 -15.06
C VAL A 399 -4.68 -15.56 -16.08
N VAL A 400 -4.31 -15.67 -17.35
CA VAL A 400 -5.25 -15.80 -18.46
C VAL A 400 -4.70 -16.77 -19.50
N ALA A 401 -5.58 -17.53 -20.14
CA ALA A 401 -5.21 -18.29 -21.33
C ALA A 401 -5.11 -17.34 -22.53
N ASP A 402 -3.94 -17.24 -23.16
CA ASP A 402 -3.80 -16.59 -24.46
C ASP A 402 -4.64 -17.36 -25.50
N PRO A 403 -5.63 -16.71 -26.14
CA PRO A 403 -6.48 -17.38 -27.11
C PRO A 403 -5.78 -17.73 -28.43
N ALA A 404 -4.58 -17.20 -28.70
CA ALA A 404 -3.81 -17.54 -29.90
C ALA A 404 -2.99 -18.84 -29.73
N THR A 405 -2.38 -19.06 -28.56
CA THR A 405 -1.53 -20.23 -28.27
C THR A 405 -2.18 -21.28 -27.38
N GLY A 406 -3.20 -20.92 -26.60
CA GLY A 406 -3.71 -21.73 -25.49
C GLY A 406 -2.75 -21.82 -24.30
N HIS A 407 -1.70 -21.01 -24.24
CA HIS A 407 -0.78 -20.96 -23.10
C HIS A 407 -1.37 -20.11 -21.97
N LEU A 408 -1.07 -20.46 -20.73
CA LEU A 408 -1.36 -19.59 -19.58
C LEU A 408 -0.28 -18.52 -19.50
N ILE A 409 -0.68 -17.25 -19.54
CA ILE A 409 0.20 -16.11 -19.33
C ILE A 409 -0.16 -15.46 -18.00
N THR A 410 0.85 -15.27 -17.15
CA THR A 410 0.70 -14.62 -15.84
C THR A 410 1.26 -13.22 -15.89
N TYR A 411 0.48 -12.24 -15.43
CA TYR A 411 0.86 -10.84 -15.24
C TYR A 411 0.96 -10.53 -13.74
N ILE A 412 2.00 -9.84 -13.29
CA ILE A 412 2.22 -9.49 -11.87
C ILE A 412 3.07 -8.22 -11.76
N ARG A 413 2.95 -7.49 -10.62
CA ARG A 413 3.74 -6.28 -10.35
C ARG A 413 4.92 -6.53 -9.42
N ASP A 414 6.00 -5.78 -9.62
CA ASP A 414 7.15 -5.76 -8.73
C ASP A 414 7.16 -4.59 -7.73
N THR A 415 8.15 -4.58 -6.84
CA THR A 415 8.39 -3.52 -5.85
C THR A 415 8.75 -2.15 -6.44
N ALA A 416 9.06 -2.07 -7.74
CA ALA A 416 9.30 -0.83 -8.48
C ALA A 416 8.08 -0.39 -9.33
N ASN A 417 6.92 -1.04 -9.14
CA ASN A 417 5.70 -0.87 -9.92
C ASN A 417 5.84 -1.25 -11.39
N HIS A 418 6.81 -2.08 -11.79
CA HIS A 418 6.84 -2.62 -13.16
C HIS A 418 5.75 -3.67 -13.35
N LEU A 419 5.03 -3.63 -14.47
CA LEU A 419 4.19 -4.73 -14.92
C LEU A 419 5.06 -5.76 -15.62
N TRP A 420 5.10 -6.98 -15.10
CA TRP A 420 5.79 -8.11 -15.69
C TRP A 420 4.78 -9.14 -16.22
N SER A 421 5.08 -9.79 -17.35
CA SER A 421 4.39 -11.01 -17.78
C SER A 421 5.33 -12.19 -17.99
N VAL A 422 4.83 -13.41 -17.81
CA VAL A 422 5.54 -14.65 -18.15
C VAL A 422 4.59 -15.68 -18.79
N ASP A 423 5.03 -16.26 -19.90
CA ASP A 423 4.52 -17.53 -20.45
C ASP A 423 5.52 -18.64 -20.07
N PRO A 424 5.12 -19.70 -19.32
CA PRO A 424 5.98 -20.83 -18.98
C PRO A 424 6.62 -21.54 -20.18
N LYS A 425 6.00 -21.44 -21.36
CA LYS A 425 6.41 -22.06 -22.63
C LYS A 425 6.99 -21.02 -23.61
N GLY A 426 7.06 -19.75 -23.21
CA GLY A 426 7.47 -18.63 -24.05
C GLY A 426 8.96 -18.27 -23.92
N PRO A 427 9.35 -17.06 -24.37
CA PRO A 427 10.75 -16.61 -24.36
C PRO A 427 11.27 -16.21 -22.96
N GLY A 428 10.43 -16.25 -21.93
CA GLY A 428 10.73 -15.82 -20.57
C GLY A 428 9.89 -14.63 -20.12
N TRP A 429 10.43 -13.86 -19.18
CA TRP A 429 9.78 -12.68 -18.61
C TRP A 429 9.86 -11.47 -19.54
N ILE A 430 8.76 -10.71 -19.60
CA ILE A 430 8.62 -9.46 -20.38
C ILE A 430 8.25 -8.33 -19.42
N ASP A 431 8.97 -7.21 -19.51
CA ASP A 431 8.73 -5.98 -18.76
C ASP A 431 7.93 -4.99 -19.63
N PHE A 432 6.81 -4.49 -19.11
CA PHE A 432 5.99 -3.43 -19.73
C PHE A 432 6.25 -2.04 -19.13
N GLY A 433 7.13 -1.94 -18.13
CA GLY A 433 7.55 -0.69 -17.49
C GLY A 433 6.77 -0.32 -16.23
N PRO A 434 7.20 0.77 -15.54
CA PRO A 434 6.80 1.14 -14.17
C PRO A 434 5.40 1.77 -14.07
N MET A 435 4.36 1.08 -14.54
CA MET A 435 2.97 1.55 -14.57
C MET A 435 2.02 0.76 -13.65
N ALA A 436 2.45 -0.31 -13.00
CA ALA A 436 1.62 -1.17 -12.15
C ALA A 436 1.66 -0.79 -10.66
N ALA A 437 0.98 0.30 -10.28
CA ALA A 437 0.80 0.65 -8.87
C ALA A 437 -0.33 -0.15 -8.19
N GLY A 438 -1.28 -0.66 -8.98
CA GLY A 438 -2.24 -1.69 -8.57
C GLY A 438 -1.90 -3.05 -9.20
N ASP A 439 -2.45 -4.15 -8.65
CA ASP A 439 -2.26 -5.47 -9.26
C ASP A 439 -3.12 -5.62 -10.53
N PRO A 440 -2.59 -6.28 -11.58
CA PRO A 440 -3.21 -6.36 -12.88
C PRO A 440 -4.57 -7.09 -12.88
N MET A 441 -5.39 -6.76 -13.86
CA MET A 441 -6.55 -7.53 -14.30
C MET A 441 -6.49 -7.70 -15.82
N THR A 442 -6.04 -8.87 -16.28
CA THR A 442 -5.93 -9.22 -17.69
C THR A 442 -7.15 -10.01 -18.15
N VAL A 443 -7.71 -9.62 -19.29
CA VAL A 443 -8.85 -10.28 -19.94
C VAL A 443 -8.58 -10.49 -21.42
N VAL A 444 -9.29 -11.45 -22.03
CA VAL A 444 -9.41 -11.54 -23.49
C VAL A 444 -10.48 -10.54 -23.95
N ASP A 445 -10.14 -9.63 -24.87
CA ASP A 445 -11.16 -8.84 -25.59
C ASP A 445 -11.84 -9.71 -26.65
N PRO A 446 -13.15 -10.00 -26.55
CA PRO A 446 -13.84 -10.84 -27.53
C PRO A 446 -13.90 -10.24 -28.95
N ALA A 447 -13.71 -8.93 -29.09
CA ALA A 447 -13.79 -8.25 -30.39
C ALA A 447 -12.48 -8.35 -31.20
N THR A 448 -11.33 -8.36 -30.54
CA THR A 448 -10.00 -8.47 -31.17
C THR A 448 -9.36 -9.83 -31.00
N ASN A 449 -9.79 -10.62 -30.01
CA ASN A 449 -9.14 -11.84 -29.53
C ASN A 449 -7.70 -11.58 -29.03
N HIS A 450 -7.44 -10.37 -28.51
CA HIS A 450 -6.18 -9.98 -27.87
C HIS A 450 -6.31 -10.07 -26.34
N LEU A 451 -5.17 -10.14 -25.65
CA LEU A 451 -5.11 -9.90 -24.20
C LEU A 451 -5.02 -8.40 -23.92
N ILE A 452 -5.81 -7.90 -22.99
CA ILE A 452 -5.72 -6.52 -22.50
C ILE A 452 -5.61 -6.55 -20.98
N THR A 453 -4.53 -5.97 -20.46
CA THR A 453 -4.27 -5.83 -19.02
C THR A 453 -4.71 -4.44 -18.55
N TYR A 454 -5.56 -4.39 -17.54
CA TYR A 454 -6.05 -3.18 -16.88
C TYR A 454 -5.45 -3.07 -15.47
N LEU A 455 -5.02 -1.88 -15.05
CA LEU A 455 -4.52 -1.62 -13.70
C LEU A 455 -4.53 -0.13 -13.35
N ASN A 456 -4.24 0.19 -12.09
CA ASN A 456 -4.01 1.58 -11.67
C ASN A 456 -2.54 1.98 -11.84
N GLY A 457 -2.34 3.14 -12.45
CA GLY A 457 -1.03 3.78 -12.61
C GLY A 457 -0.48 4.40 -11.33
N PRO A 458 0.81 4.79 -11.28
CA PRO A 458 1.38 5.58 -10.18
C PRO A 458 0.77 6.99 -10.06
N ASP A 459 0.08 7.46 -11.10
CA ASP A 459 -0.77 8.66 -11.10
C ASP A 459 -2.20 8.39 -10.55
N HIS A 460 -2.44 7.16 -10.12
CA HIS A 460 -3.70 6.62 -9.63
C HIS A 460 -4.86 6.72 -10.65
N ARG A 461 -4.57 6.65 -11.95
CA ARG A 461 -5.59 6.55 -13.03
C ARG A 461 -5.72 5.12 -13.53
N LEU A 462 -6.81 4.81 -14.23
CA LEU A 462 -6.93 3.55 -14.95
C LEU A 462 -6.09 3.59 -16.22
N TRP A 463 -5.21 2.61 -16.35
CA TRP A 463 -4.42 2.37 -17.55
C TRP A 463 -4.71 0.98 -18.10
N SER A 464 -4.59 0.85 -19.42
CA SER A 464 -4.57 -0.46 -20.07
C SER A 464 -3.37 -0.61 -20.99
N VAL A 465 -2.89 -1.85 -21.15
CA VAL A 465 -1.92 -2.23 -22.19
C VAL A 465 -2.40 -3.47 -22.94
N ASP A 466 -2.34 -3.41 -24.27
CA ASP A 466 -2.40 -4.57 -25.17
C ASP A 466 -0.94 -4.92 -25.55
N PRO A 467 -0.44 -6.13 -25.26
CA PRO A 467 0.91 -6.55 -25.65
C PRO A 467 1.19 -6.52 -27.16
N GLN A 468 0.14 -6.52 -28.00
CA GLN A 468 0.21 -6.39 -29.45
C GLN A 468 -0.06 -4.94 -29.94
N GLY A 469 -0.40 -4.04 -29.01
CA GLY A 469 -0.79 -2.66 -29.28
C GLY A 469 0.37 -1.66 -29.28
N PRO A 470 0.07 -0.35 -29.38
CA PRO A 470 1.08 0.72 -29.41
C PRO A 470 1.70 1.06 -28.05
N GLY A 471 1.28 0.38 -26.98
CA GLY A 471 1.73 0.62 -25.60
C GLY A 471 0.58 1.01 -24.66
N TRP A 472 0.93 1.68 -23.56
CA TRP A 472 -0.01 2.11 -22.52
C TRP A 472 -1.03 3.14 -23.02
N THR A 473 -2.29 2.92 -22.64
CA THR A 473 -3.43 3.81 -22.93
C THR A 473 -4.06 4.26 -21.62
N GLU A 474 -4.19 5.58 -21.44
CA GLU A 474 -4.88 6.20 -20.30
C GLU A 474 -6.40 6.23 -20.54
N PHE A 475 -7.19 5.93 -19.52
CA PHE A 475 -8.63 6.20 -19.54
C PHE A 475 -8.91 7.65 -19.15
N ILE A 476 -9.78 8.32 -19.91
CA ILE A 476 -10.21 9.69 -19.61
C ILE A 476 -10.71 9.76 -18.16
N PRO A 477 -10.22 10.69 -17.31
CA PRO A 477 -10.69 10.85 -15.93
C PRO A 477 -12.20 11.03 -15.84
N THR A 478 -12.79 10.71 -14.68
CA THR A 478 -14.21 10.96 -14.42
C THR A 478 -14.54 12.46 -14.56
N THR A 479 -15.81 12.81 -14.72
CA THR A 479 -16.26 14.21 -14.78
C THR A 479 -15.98 15.02 -13.51
N SER A 480 -15.65 14.35 -12.39
CA SER A 480 -15.20 14.97 -11.14
C SER A 480 -13.69 15.12 -11.03
N GLY A 481 -12.92 14.65 -12.03
CA GLY A 481 -11.47 14.55 -11.98
C GLY A 481 -10.96 13.52 -10.97
N THR A 482 -11.77 12.54 -10.56
CA THR A 482 -11.41 11.62 -9.49
C THR A 482 -10.36 10.60 -9.93
N VAL A 483 -9.35 10.49 -9.07
CA VAL A 483 -8.40 9.39 -8.95
C VAL A 483 -9.12 8.10 -8.53
N LEU A 484 -8.69 6.95 -9.05
CA LEU A 484 -9.22 5.65 -8.66
C LEU A 484 -8.60 5.13 -7.35
N GLY A 485 -9.44 4.50 -6.54
CA GLY A 485 -9.08 3.76 -5.34
C GLY A 485 -9.32 2.26 -5.54
N GLY A 486 -8.41 1.42 -5.05
CA GLY A 486 -8.51 -0.04 -5.21
C GLY A 486 -8.23 -0.53 -6.62
N ASN A 487 -8.12 -1.85 -6.79
CA ASN A 487 -7.78 -2.45 -8.08
C ASN A 487 -9.03 -2.60 -8.98
N PRO A 488 -8.90 -2.37 -10.29
CA PRO A 488 -10.02 -2.52 -11.22
C PRO A 488 -10.41 -4.00 -11.42
N PHE A 489 -11.68 -4.23 -11.74
CA PHE A 489 -12.18 -5.49 -12.27
C PHE A 489 -12.74 -5.28 -13.67
N THR A 490 -12.37 -6.13 -14.63
CA THR A 490 -12.85 -6.02 -16.02
C THR A 490 -13.47 -7.34 -16.45
N ILE A 491 -14.59 -7.27 -17.17
CA ILE A 491 -15.30 -8.43 -17.73
C ILE A 491 -15.86 -8.07 -19.11
N ALA A 492 -16.02 -9.06 -19.98
CA ALA A 492 -16.79 -8.91 -21.20
C ALA A 492 -18.29 -8.94 -20.89
N ASP A 493 -19.03 -7.88 -21.25
CA ASP A 493 -20.48 -7.88 -21.23
C ASP A 493 -21.01 -8.82 -22.34
N PRO A 494 -21.71 -9.92 -22.00
CA PRO A 494 -22.22 -10.86 -23.00
C PRO A 494 -23.30 -10.27 -23.91
N ALA A 495 -23.94 -9.15 -23.53
CA ALA A 495 -24.98 -8.51 -24.34
C ALA A 495 -24.40 -7.62 -25.46
N THR A 496 -23.23 -7.03 -25.25
CA THR A 496 -22.58 -6.11 -26.21
C THR A 496 -21.29 -6.65 -26.81
N GLY A 497 -20.64 -7.62 -26.16
CA GLY A 497 -19.28 -8.07 -26.50
C GLY A 497 -18.20 -7.03 -26.16
N HIS A 498 -18.54 -5.99 -25.40
CA HIS A 498 -17.60 -4.96 -24.96
C HIS A 498 -16.95 -5.35 -23.63
N LEU A 499 -15.71 -4.91 -23.41
CA LEU A 499 -15.09 -4.97 -22.10
C LEU A 499 -15.64 -3.82 -21.24
N VAL A 500 -16.11 -4.13 -20.03
CA VAL A 500 -16.57 -3.15 -19.05
C VAL A 500 -15.67 -3.26 -17.82
N THR A 501 -15.04 -2.15 -17.46
CA THR A 501 -14.17 -2.04 -16.28
C THR A 501 -14.90 -1.36 -15.14
N TYR A 502 -14.71 -1.87 -13.93
CA TYR A 502 -15.33 -1.44 -12.68
C TYR A 502 -14.26 -1.07 -11.68
N ALA A 503 -14.44 0.05 -10.96
CA ALA A 503 -13.48 0.54 -9.97
C ALA A 503 -14.15 1.44 -8.93
N HIS A 504 -13.49 1.65 -7.80
CA HIS A 504 -13.84 2.71 -6.86
C HIS A 504 -13.02 3.98 -7.16
N ASP A 505 -13.51 5.15 -6.73
CA ASP A 505 -12.68 6.33 -6.56
C ASP A 505 -12.20 6.49 -5.11
N THR A 506 -11.30 7.45 -4.86
CA THR A 506 -10.77 7.74 -3.52
C THR A 506 -11.81 8.18 -2.50
N ASN A 507 -13.03 8.50 -2.92
CA ASN A 507 -14.15 8.81 -2.03
C ASN A 507 -15.08 7.59 -1.83
N GLY A 508 -14.63 6.39 -2.21
CA GLY A 508 -15.41 5.16 -2.15
C GLY A 508 -16.53 5.04 -3.18
N THR A 509 -16.72 6.05 -4.06
CA THR A 509 -17.78 5.99 -5.07
C THR A 509 -17.48 4.86 -6.05
N PHE A 510 -18.47 4.03 -6.33
CA PHE A 510 -18.35 2.96 -7.31
C PHE A 510 -18.69 3.44 -8.74
N TRP A 511 -17.88 3.03 -9.70
CA TRP A 511 -17.94 3.45 -11.10
C TRP A 511 -17.77 2.26 -12.04
N SER A 512 -18.34 2.35 -13.24
CA SER A 512 -17.99 1.52 -14.39
C SER A 512 -17.68 2.34 -15.64
N VAL A 513 -16.93 1.77 -16.58
CA VAL A 513 -16.65 2.36 -17.89
C VAL A 513 -16.66 1.28 -18.98
N ASP A 514 -17.38 1.56 -20.06
CA ASP A 514 -17.21 0.90 -21.35
C ASP A 514 -16.36 1.83 -22.24
N PRO A 515 -15.17 1.44 -22.73
CA PRO A 515 -14.33 2.26 -23.60
C PRO A 515 -15.01 2.66 -24.92
N LYS A 516 -16.03 1.90 -25.36
CA LYS A 516 -16.83 2.15 -26.57
C LYS A 516 -18.15 2.87 -26.25
N GLY A 517 -18.44 3.09 -24.96
CA GLY A 517 -19.65 3.74 -24.45
C GLY A 517 -19.50 5.25 -24.23
N PRO A 518 -20.42 5.88 -23.49
CA PRO A 518 -20.40 7.33 -23.21
C PRO A 518 -19.36 7.76 -22.16
N GLY A 519 -18.49 6.86 -21.70
CA GLY A 519 -17.52 7.08 -20.63
C GLY A 519 -17.98 6.54 -19.26
N TRP A 520 -17.44 7.13 -18.18
CA TRP A 520 -17.68 6.69 -16.81
C TRP A 520 -19.14 6.84 -16.36
N THR A 521 -19.69 5.77 -15.81
CA THR A 521 -21.04 5.69 -15.22
C THR A 521 -20.93 5.53 -13.70
N LYS A 522 -21.57 6.44 -12.96
CA LYS A 522 -21.61 6.42 -11.49
C LYS A 522 -22.75 5.54 -10.98
N PHE A 523 -22.45 4.70 -9.98
CA PHE A 523 -23.47 4.03 -9.18
C PHE A 523 -23.96 4.95 -8.06
N TRP A 524 -25.29 5.06 -7.91
CA TRP A 524 -25.94 5.92 -6.92
C TRP A 524 -26.54 5.11 -5.78
N GLY A 525 -26.61 5.70 -4.58
CA GLY A 525 -27.27 5.11 -3.42
C GLY A 525 -26.62 3.82 -2.88
N GLY A 526 -25.38 3.54 -3.25
CA GLY A 526 -24.65 2.35 -2.80
C GLY A 526 -23.94 2.53 -1.46
N PRO A 527 -23.32 1.45 -0.95
CA PRO A 527 -22.46 1.53 0.22
C PRO A 527 -21.36 2.57 0.05
N ALA A 528 -20.94 3.17 1.16
CA ALA A 528 -19.63 3.79 1.26
C ALA A 528 -18.59 2.65 1.30
N ALA A 529 -18.19 2.16 0.14
CA ALA A 529 -17.03 1.30 0.02
C ALA A 529 -15.78 2.06 0.50
N VAL A 530 -14.76 1.32 0.95
CA VAL A 530 -13.62 1.83 1.72
C VAL A 530 -13.05 3.13 1.15
N ALA A 531 -13.20 4.22 1.93
CA ALA A 531 -12.72 5.54 1.59
C ALA A 531 -11.77 6.02 2.70
N SER A 532 -10.49 6.18 2.33
CA SER A 532 -9.36 6.77 3.09
C SER A 532 -9.15 6.33 4.54
#